data_AF-G0N7H6-F1
#
_entry.id   AF-G0N7H6-F1
#
_cell.length_a   1.000
_cell.length_b   1.000
_cell.length_c   1.000
_cell.angle_alpha   90.00
_cell.angle_beta   90.00
_cell.angle_gamma   90.00
#
_symmetry.space_group_name_H-M   'P 1'
#
loop_
_entity.id
_entity.type
_entity.pdbx_description
1 polymer ?
#
loop_
_entity_poly.entity_id
_entity_poly.type
_entity_poly.pdbx_seq_one_letter_code
_entity_poly.pdbx_strand_id
1 'polypeptide(L)'
;MARALDRFQLAEEAVAFMLSRNVKAIVPDFSEVRVEKTTRLRVHLVFWTEDLVQDHPDGTGTDPQTLGKLGQLASRCAWQLQEKDRLGEGKLVENHFSYTHHRAPLPKEAIHIVGKANATSMGTHQLSFSIHTYINRRRVPIGSGHSSLAIVPSDPQSAPPHHPADDTSESSSEGSDDEYSDSPLDSFESTPPSSPQPPSQRSGAEEATTPVTVDSTSSLVAPPSNPPLVLESVSRSIVSMDSSPSVVAPPLLSAVPRRSILRQCLSDEERSRKRRRSVSWGRVHDENMKFMLINVVAARPQDSRTLQEKLTAIGVAPKDIKFVGLPIKRLHSHVFYFSVSTDMEKSKMENEIEKRKWGKLFDVNTLCSETSPPFFWRAYSIESILKACLLAAGEPSFGDDFAEQLDNKELLREMAKKQYLMRKVVAALNAKGARMLDQHIKSSAAV
;
A
#
# COMPACT_ATOMS: atom_id res chain seq x y z
N MET A 1 -21.18 -14.37 -11.28
CA MET A 1 -21.41 -13.05 -10.68
C MET A 1 -21.45 -13.19 -9.16
N ALA A 2 -20.32 -13.08 -8.46
CA ALA A 2 -20.33 -12.97 -7.01
C ALA A 2 -20.88 -11.57 -6.66
N ARG A 3 -22.05 -11.51 -6.00
CA ARG A 3 -22.64 -10.25 -5.55
C ARG A 3 -21.58 -9.51 -4.74
N ALA A 4 -21.31 -8.25 -5.10
CA ALA A 4 -20.58 -7.34 -4.24
C ALA A 4 -21.44 -7.20 -2.96
N LEU A 5 -21.13 -8.00 -1.95
CA LEU A 5 -21.71 -7.82 -0.62
C LEU A 5 -21.44 -6.38 -0.21
N ASP A 6 -22.49 -5.76 0.30
CA ASP A 6 -22.41 -4.38 0.73
C ASP A 6 -21.34 -4.27 1.82
N ARG A 7 -20.50 -3.22 1.75
CA ARG A 7 -19.43 -3.01 2.72
C ARG A 7 -19.99 -2.94 4.15
N PHE A 8 -21.20 -2.40 4.28
CA PHE A 8 -21.95 -2.33 5.54
C PHE A 8 -22.23 -3.73 6.11
N GLN A 9 -22.69 -4.66 5.28
CA GLN A 9 -22.99 -6.03 5.71
C GLN A 9 -21.73 -6.76 6.24
N LEU A 10 -20.58 -6.55 5.60
CA LEU A 10 -19.32 -7.14 6.08
C LEU A 10 -18.87 -6.55 7.43
N ALA A 11 -19.12 -5.26 7.66
CA ALA A 11 -18.82 -4.62 8.94
C ALA A 11 -19.71 -5.16 10.06
N GLU A 12 -21.02 -5.26 9.85
CA GLU A 12 -21.97 -5.86 10.79
C GLU A 12 -21.58 -7.31 11.15
N GLU A 13 -21.23 -8.12 10.16
CA GLU A 13 -20.77 -9.49 10.37
C GLU A 13 -19.46 -9.55 11.17
N ALA A 14 -18.53 -8.61 10.92
CA ALA A 14 -17.30 -8.52 11.68
C ALA A 14 -17.58 -8.19 13.16
N VAL A 15 -18.50 -7.25 13.42
CA VAL A 15 -18.91 -6.87 14.78
C VAL A 15 -19.56 -8.05 15.50
N ALA A 16 -20.51 -8.73 14.85
CA ALA A 16 -21.16 -9.92 15.39
C ALA A 16 -20.14 -11.01 15.74
N PHE A 17 -19.18 -11.27 14.86
CA PHE A 17 -18.10 -12.22 15.12
C PHE A 17 -17.27 -11.82 16.36
N MET A 18 -16.83 -10.57 16.45
CA MET A 18 -15.98 -10.10 17.56
C MET A 18 -16.73 -10.18 18.89
N LEU A 19 -18.01 -9.81 18.92
CA LEU A 19 -18.88 -9.94 20.10
C LEU A 19 -19.06 -11.40 20.52
N SER A 20 -19.28 -12.32 19.56
CA SER A 20 -19.40 -13.76 19.83
C SER A 20 -18.13 -14.37 20.44
N ARG A 21 -16.97 -13.72 20.24
CA ARG A 21 -15.67 -14.12 20.79
C ARG A 21 -15.27 -13.33 22.04
N ASN A 22 -16.24 -12.70 22.70
CA ASN A 22 -16.05 -11.98 23.96
C ASN A 22 -14.97 -10.88 23.88
N VAL A 23 -14.91 -10.15 22.76
CA VAL A 23 -13.99 -8.99 22.63
C VAL A 23 -14.16 -7.96 23.75
N LYS A 24 -15.35 -7.89 24.37
CA LYS A 24 -15.64 -7.00 25.51
C LYS A 24 -14.80 -7.29 26.75
N ALA A 25 -14.25 -8.49 26.89
CA ALA A 25 -13.28 -8.78 27.93
C ALA A 25 -11.92 -8.07 27.72
N ILE A 26 -11.63 -7.61 26.49
CA ILE A 26 -10.41 -6.87 26.13
C ILE A 26 -10.71 -5.38 25.93
N VAL A 27 -11.87 -5.08 25.35
CA VAL A 27 -12.34 -3.72 25.03
C VAL A 27 -13.77 -3.56 25.54
N PRO A 28 -13.98 -3.17 26.81
CA PRO A 28 -15.30 -3.14 27.43
C PRO A 28 -16.36 -2.37 26.62
N ASP A 29 -15.95 -1.24 26.03
CA ASP A 29 -16.80 -0.35 25.23
C ASP A 29 -16.77 -0.68 23.73
N PHE A 30 -16.50 -1.94 23.37
CA PHE A 30 -16.48 -2.36 21.97
C PHE A 30 -17.84 -2.11 21.29
N SER A 31 -17.80 -1.41 20.15
CA SER A 31 -18.95 -1.04 19.32
C SER A 31 -18.60 -1.08 17.83
N GLU A 32 -19.61 -0.98 16.96
CA GLU A 32 -19.46 -1.04 15.50
C GLU A 32 -18.51 0.04 14.95
N VAL A 33 -18.52 1.24 15.55
CA VAL A 33 -17.68 2.38 15.14
C VAL A 33 -16.19 2.06 15.18
N ARG A 34 -15.78 1.02 15.91
CA ARG A 34 -14.38 0.60 16.04
C ARG A 34 -13.88 -0.23 14.85
N VAL A 35 -14.77 -0.62 13.93
CA VAL A 35 -14.44 -1.35 12.71
C VAL A 35 -14.30 -0.37 11.54
N GLU A 36 -13.09 0.15 11.32
CA GLU A 36 -12.83 1.20 10.32
C GLU A 36 -12.95 0.68 8.88
N LYS A 37 -12.45 -0.54 8.62
CA LYS A 37 -12.45 -1.12 7.27
C LYS A 37 -12.53 -2.63 7.30
N THR A 38 -13.51 -3.16 6.58
CA THR A 38 -13.71 -4.60 6.46
C THR A 38 -13.78 -5.03 5.00
N THR A 39 -13.09 -6.12 4.70
CA THR A 39 -13.16 -6.85 3.45
C THR A 39 -13.07 -8.34 3.78
N ARG A 40 -13.42 -9.21 2.84
CA ARG A 40 -13.25 -10.67 3.00
C ARG A 40 -11.82 -11.11 3.31
N LEU A 41 -10.79 -10.29 3.07
CA LEU A 41 -9.38 -10.67 3.31
C LEU A 41 -8.73 -9.88 4.45
N ARG A 42 -9.42 -8.89 5.00
CA ARG A 42 -8.83 -7.92 5.91
C ARG A 42 -9.87 -7.26 6.79
N VAL A 43 -9.58 -7.22 8.09
CA VAL A 43 -10.32 -6.47 9.11
C VAL A 43 -9.38 -5.46 9.74
N HIS A 44 -9.81 -4.21 9.83
CA HIS A 44 -9.05 -3.11 10.42
C HIS A 44 -9.87 -2.52 11.56
N LEU A 45 -9.32 -2.61 12.77
CA LEU A 45 -9.89 -2.09 13.99
C LEU A 45 -9.09 -0.90 14.51
N VAL A 46 -9.78 0.06 15.15
CA VAL A 46 -9.15 1.22 15.80
C VAL A 46 -9.69 1.40 17.20
N PHE A 47 -8.78 1.50 18.17
CA PHE A 47 -9.10 1.68 19.59
C PHE A 47 -8.23 2.77 20.19
N TRP A 48 -8.73 3.51 21.17
CA TRP A 48 -7.85 4.28 22.04
C TRP A 48 -7.28 3.35 23.09
N THR A 49 -6.03 3.59 23.52
CA THR A 49 -5.40 2.77 24.56
C THR A 49 -6.17 2.76 25.89
N GLU A 50 -6.93 3.82 26.16
CA GLU A 50 -7.77 3.94 27.35
C GLU A 50 -9.05 3.10 27.29
N ASP A 51 -9.48 2.70 26.08
CA ASP A 51 -10.62 1.80 25.88
C ASP A 51 -10.25 0.33 26.15
N LEU A 52 -8.94 0.04 26.26
CA LEU A 52 -8.44 -1.31 26.50
C LEU A 52 -8.35 -1.59 28.00
N VAL A 53 -8.52 -2.87 28.36
CA VAL A 53 -8.22 -3.33 29.71
C VAL A 53 -6.76 -3.00 30.07
N GLN A 54 -6.57 -2.50 31.29
CA GLN A 54 -5.27 -2.16 31.86
C GLN A 54 -4.80 -3.32 32.76
N ASP A 55 -4.28 -4.37 32.13
CA ASP A 55 -3.86 -5.63 32.77
C ASP A 55 -2.34 -5.83 32.83
N HIS A 56 -1.55 -4.81 32.48
CA HIS A 56 -0.09 -4.91 32.57
C HIS A 56 0.37 -5.08 34.04
N PRO A 57 1.32 -5.98 34.33
CA PRO A 57 1.77 -6.24 35.71
C PRO A 57 2.36 -5.01 36.41
N ASP A 58 2.94 -4.08 35.65
CA ASP A 58 3.47 -2.80 36.16
C ASP A 58 2.37 -1.76 36.45
N GLY A 59 1.10 -2.13 36.36
CA GLY A 59 -0.06 -1.30 36.70
C GLY A 59 -0.40 -0.22 35.67
N THR A 60 0.33 -0.13 34.56
CA THR A 60 0.07 0.85 33.49
C THR A 60 0.10 0.20 32.11
N GLY A 61 -0.97 0.37 31.34
CA GLY A 61 -1.08 -0.15 29.99
C GLY A 61 -1.74 -1.53 29.89
N THR A 62 -1.85 -2.00 28.65
CA THR A 62 -2.40 -3.31 28.30
C THR A 62 -1.26 -4.32 28.15
N ASP A 63 -1.45 -5.51 28.70
CA ASP A 63 -0.53 -6.62 28.57
C ASP A 63 -0.25 -6.97 27.09
N PRO A 64 1.01 -7.21 26.70
CA PRO A 64 1.35 -7.59 25.33
C PRO A 64 0.60 -8.84 24.83
N GLN A 65 0.29 -9.82 25.68
CA GLN A 65 -0.46 -11.00 25.24
C GLN A 65 -1.91 -10.64 24.92
N THR A 66 -2.52 -9.73 25.68
CA THR A 66 -3.86 -9.18 25.41
C THR A 66 -3.91 -8.46 24.06
N LEU A 67 -2.88 -7.67 23.73
CA LEU A 67 -2.75 -7.08 22.38
C LEU A 67 -2.57 -8.15 21.28
N GLY A 68 -1.78 -9.19 21.55
CA GLY A 68 -1.61 -10.33 20.64
C GLY A 68 -2.92 -11.06 20.36
N LYS A 69 -3.71 -11.35 21.41
CA LYS A 69 -5.05 -11.98 21.31
C LYS A 69 -6.01 -11.12 20.48
N LEU A 70 -6.03 -9.80 20.69
CA LEU A 70 -6.87 -8.90 19.91
C LEU A 70 -6.47 -8.86 18.42
N GLY A 71 -5.17 -8.86 18.13
CA GLY A 71 -4.65 -9.00 16.77
C GLY A 71 -5.04 -10.32 16.11
N GLN A 72 -4.96 -11.41 16.85
CA GLN A 72 -5.38 -12.73 16.40
C GLN A 72 -6.88 -12.77 16.09
N LEU A 73 -7.72 -12.25 16.99
CA LEU A 73 -9.17 -12.13 16.79
C LEU A 73 -9.51 -11.39 15.49
N ALA A 74 -8.83 -10.27 15.21
CA ALA A 74 -9.02 -9.53 13.97
C ALA A 74 -8.67 -10.37 12.73
N SER A 75 -7.58 -11.14 12.77
CA SER A 75 -7.20 -12.01 11.65
C SER A 75 -8.12 -13.22 11.46
N ARG A 76 -8.63 -13.80 12.56
CA ARG A 76 -9.65 -14.86 12.52
C ARG A 76 -10.99 -14.35 12.01
N CYS A 77 -11.36 -13.12 12.36
CA CYS A 77 -12.53 -12.43 11.81
C CYS A 77 -12.41 -12.28 10.28
N ALA A 78 -11.26 -11.81 9.79
CA ALA A 78 -11.02 -11.73 8.35
C ALA A 78 -11.18 -13.10 7.65
N TRP A 79 -10.67 -14.17 8.26
CA TRP A 79 -10.83 -15.53 7.74
C TRP A 79 -12.30 -15.99 7.73
N GLN A 80 -13.05 -15.74 8.80
CA GLN A 80 -14.47 -16.10 8.89
C GLN A 80 -15.28 -15.42 7.78
N LEU A 81 -15.04 -14.11 7.55
CA LEU A 81 -15.69 -13.35 6.48
C LEU A 81 -15.31 -13.86 5.08
N GLN A 82 -14.14 -14.49 4.94
CA GLN A 82 -13.71 -15.10 3.69
C GLN A 82 -14.46 -16.42 3.40
N GLU A 83 -14.55 -17.27 4.42
CA GLU A 83 -14.90 -18.70 4.26
C GLU A 83 -16.33 -19.05 4.70
N LYS A 84 -17.12 -18.09 5.22
CA LYS A 84 -18.51 -18.28 5.67
C LYS A 84 -19.39 -19.05 4.66
N ASP A 85 -19.14 -18.87 3.36
CA ASP A 85 -19.91 -19.48 2.28
C ASP A 85 -19.26 -20.75 1.68
N ARG A 86 -18.03 -21.10 2.09
CA ARG A 86 -17.18 -22.05 1.35
C ARG A 86 -16.87 -23.33 2.11
N LEU A 87 -16.85 -23.29 3.43
CA LEU A 87 -16.47 -24.44 4.24
C LEU A 87 -17.71 -25.12 4.79
N GLY A 88 -17.80 -26.43 4.57
CA GLY A 88 -18.73 -27.29 5.30
C GLY A 88 -18.43 -27.28 6.80
N GLU A 89 -19.31 -27.91 7.59
CA GLU A 89 -19.21 -28.01 9.04
C GLU A 89 -17.93 -28.77 9.46
N GLY A 90 -16.82 -28.06 9.60
CA GLY A 90 -15.53 -28.58 10.05
C GLY A 90 -15.06 -27.94 11.34
N LYS A 91 -14.36 -28.71 12.18
CA LYS A 91 -13.76 -28.18 13.41
C LYS A 91 -12.50 -27.40 13.05
N LEU A 92 -12.47 -26.13 13.44
CA LEU A 92 -11.29 -25.29 13.31
C LEU A 92 -10.29 -25.60 14.41
N VAL A 93 -9.09 -26.01 14.00
CA VAL A 93 -7.96 -26.24 14.90
C VAL A 93 -6.90 -25.20 14.63
N GLU A 94 -6.42 -24.56 15.69
CA GLU A 94 -5.33 -23.59 15.61
C GLU A 94 -4.01 -24.33 15.81
N ASN A 95 -3.18 -24.37 14.76
CA ASN A 95 -1.95 -25.16 14.78
C ASN A 95 -0.78 -24.37 15.39
N HIS A 96 -0.76 -23.05 15.17
CA HIS A 96 0.35 -22.20 15.59
C HIS A 96 -0.11 -20.77 15.81
N PHE A 97 0.46 -20.12 16.82
CA PHE A 97 0.33 -18.69 17.08
C PHE A 97 1.69 -18.13 17.51
N SER A 98 2.12 -17.06 16.85
CA SER A 98 3.31 -16.30 17.22
C SER A 98 3.00 -14.81 17.27
N TYR A 99 3.51 -14.14 18.30
CA TYR A 99 3.38 -12.71 18.48
C TYR A 99 4.74 -12.11 18.85
N THR A 100 5.15 -11.08 18.13
CA THR A 100 6.34 -10.28 18.41
C THR A 100 5.90 -8.90 18.88
N HIS A 101 6.18 -8.59 20.14
CA HIS A 101 5.98 -7.27 20.70
C HIS A 101 7.20 -6.39 20.40
N HIS A 102 6.99 -5.21 19.84
CA HIS A 102 8.05 -4.26 19.52
C HIS A 102 8.16 -3.13 20.55
N ARG A 103 7.02 -2.64 21.05
CA ARG A 103 6.95 -1.58 22.07
C ARG A 103 5.55 -1.48 22.66
N ALA A 104 5.46 -0.97 23.89
CA ALA A 104 4.18 -0.61 24.50
C ALA A 104 3.53 0.59 23.78
N PRO A 105 2.20 0.63 23.64
CA PRO A 105 1.50 1.80 23.14
C PRO A 105 1.53 2.93 24.18
N LEU A 106 1.60 4.19 23.76
CA LEU A 106 1.57 5.31 24.71
C LEU A 106 0.13 5.59 25.16
N PRO A 107 -0.08 6.09 26.39
CA PRO A 107 -1.41 6.47 26.86
C PRO A 107 -2.07 7.51 25.94
N LYS A 108 -3.39 7.42 25.79
CA LYS A 108 -4.22 8.33 24.98
C LYS A 108 -3.85 8.33 23.49
N GLU A 109 -3.26 7.25 22.99
CA GLU A 109 -3.02 7.07 21.56
C GLU A 109 -4.08 6.16 20.93
N ALA A 110 -4.39 6.42 19.66
CA ALA A 110 -5.13 5.48 18.83
C ALA A 110 -4.20 4.35 18.36
N ILE A 111 -4.60 3.10 18.59
CA ILE A 111 -3.95 1.92 18.04
C ILE A 111 -4.77 1.37 16.87
N HIS A 112 -4.08 0.98 15.81
CA HIS A 112 -4.64 0.39 14.61
C HIS A 112 -4.23 -1.08 14.52
N ILE A 113 -5.21 -1.96 14.51
CA ILE A 113 -5.02 -3.41 14.43
C ILE A 113 -5.53 -3.88 13.07
N VAL A 114 -4.64 -4.44 12.27
CA VAL A 114 -4.99 -4.94 10.93
C VAL A 114 -4.77 -6.43 10.91
N GLY A 115 -5.87 -7.19 10.90
CA GLY A 115 -5.89 -8.63 10.69
C GLY A 115 -6.10 -8.96 9.22
N LYS A 116 -5.43 -10.01 8.74
CA LYS A 116 -5.54 -10.52 7.37
C LYS A 116 -5.61 -12.04 7.38
N ALA A 117 -6.34 -12.57 6.41
CA ALA A 117 -6.42 -13.99 6.14
C ALA A 117 -6.03 -14.27 4.70
N ASN A 118 -5.16 -15.27 4.51
CA ASN A 118 -4.82 -15.82 3.20
C ASN A 118 -5.28 -17.27 3.19
N ALA A 119 -6.36 -17.54 2.46
CA ALA A 119 -6.74 -18.92 2.19
C ALA A 119 -5.71 -19.59 1.29
N THR A 120 -5.27 -20.78 1.69
CA THR A 120 -4.46 -21.65 0.84
C THR A 120 -5.31 -22.84 0.39
N SER A 121 -4.97 -23.44 -0.74
CA SER A 121 -5.69 -24.61 -1.27
C SER A 121 -5.45 -25.90 -0.47
N MET A 122 -4.49 -25.91 0.45
CA MET A 122 -4.05 -27.12 1.17
C MET A 122 -4.69 -27.30 2.55
N GLY A 123 -5.87 -26.71 2.79
CA GLY A 123 -6.61 -26.86 4.06
C GLY A 123 -5.99 -26.17 5.28
N THR A 124 -4.80 -25.57 5.14
CA THR A 124 -4.15 -24.76 6.20
C THR A 124 -4.17 -23.28 5.82
N HIS A 125 -4.95 -22.48 6.52
CA HIS A 125 -5.09 -21.04 6.28
C HIS A 125 -4.06 -20.26 7.08
N GLN A 126 -3.39 -19.32 6.41
CA GLN A 126 -2.41 -18.45 7.06
C GLN A 126 -3.07 -17.13 7.47
N LEU A 127 -2.95 -16.82 8.76
CA LEU A 127 -3.41 -15.59 9.35
C LEU A 127 -2.22 -14.71 9.69
N SER A 128 -2.36 -13.40 9.50
CA SER A 128 -1.37 -12.43 9.94
C SER A 128 -2.04 -11.19 10.50
N PHE A 129 -1.39 -10.54 11.46
CA PHE A 129 -1.85 -9.27 11.97
C PHE A 129 -0.71 -8.32 12.27
N SER A 130 -1.02 -7.01 12.24
CA SER A 130 -0.09 -5.96 12.63
C SER A 130 -0.79 -4.91 13.47
N ILE A 131 -0.13 -4.50 14.55
CA ILE A 131 -0.56 -3.49 15.51
C ILE A 131 0.39 -2.30 15.37
N HIS A 132 -0.17 -1.11 15.15
CA HIS A 132 0.62 0.10 14.97
C HIS A 132 -0.16 1.33 15.43
N THR A 133 0.55 2.42 15.65
CA THR A 133 -0.04 3.75 15.89
C THR A 133 0.60 4.76 14.93
N TYR A 134 0.10 5.99 14.94
CA TYR A 134 0.60 7.08 14.12
C TYR A 134 1.09 8.23 15.01
N ILE A 135 2.41 8.35 15.14
CA ILE A 135 3.05 9.48 15.83
C ILE A 135 3.58 10.43 14.77
N ASN A 136 3.17 11.70 14.80
CA ASN A 136 3.55 12.70 13.81
C ASN A 136 3.31 12.20 12.36
N ARG A 137 2.18 11.51 12.15
CA ARG A 137 1.78 10.91 10.85
C ARG A 137 2.74 9.83 10.33
N ARG A 138 3.69 9.37 11.16
CA ARG A 138 4.56 8.23 10.86
C ARG A 138 3.95 6.99 11.51
N ARG A 139 3.80 5.92 10.72
CA ARG A 139 3.38 4.61 11.23
C ARG A 139 4.48 4.07 12.12
N VAL A 140 4.17 3.83 13.39
CA VAL A 140 5.10 3.25 14.35
C VAL A 140 4.59 1.87 14.78
N PRO A 141 5.36 0.79 14.55
CA PRO A 141 4.93 -0.55 14.90
C PRO A 141 4.86 -0.72 16.43
N ILE A 142 3.82 -1.41 16.90
CA ILE A 142 3.64 -1.82 18.30
C ILE A 142 3.90 -3.33 18.41
N GLY A 143 3.34 -4.11 17.50
CA GLY A 143 3.54 -5.56 17.45
C GLY A 143 3.06 -6.16 16.15
N SER A 144 3.43 -7.42 15.89
CA SER A 144 2.91 -8.19 14.76
C SER A 144 2.90 -9.67 15.10
N GLY A 145 2.07 -10.44 14.39
CA GLY A 145 1.98 -11.86 14.65
C GLY A 145 1.39 -12.63 13.48
N HIS A 146 1.56 -13.94 13.55
CA HIS A 146 1.08 -14.90 12.55
C HIS A 146 0.42 -16.07 13.27
N SER A 147 -0.57 -16.65 12.61
CA SER A 147 -1.23 -17.86 13.08
C SER A 147 -1.62 -18.73 11.90
N SER A 148 -1.81 -20.02 12.13
CA SER A 148 -2.30 -20.94 11.11
C SER A 148 -3.51 -21.72 11.63
N LEU A 149 -4.56 -21.78 10.82
CA LEU A 149 -5.76 -22.56 11.09
C LEU A 149 -5.80 -23.76 10.15
N ALA A 150 -6.02 -24.95 10.69
CA ALA A 150 -6.40 -26.13 9.91
C ALA A 150 -7.89 -26.41 10.11
N ILE A 151 -8.54 -26.85 9.05
CA ILE A 151 -9.91 -27.36 9.13
C ILE A 151 -9.80 -28.87 9.19
N VAL A 152 -10.16 -29.42 10.34
CA VAL A 152 -10.28 -30.87 10.49
C VAL A 152 -11.71 -31.21 10.06
N PRO A 153 -11.91 -32.06 9.03
CA PRO A 153 -13.23 -32.59 8.72
C PRO A 153 -13.80 -33.17 10.01
N SER A 154 -15.02 -32.75 10.38
CA SER A 154 -15.74 -33.44 11.44
C SER A 154 -15.81 -34.90 11.00
N ASP A 155 -15.31 -35.83 11.82
CA ASP A 155 -15.29 -37.26 11.47
C ASP A 155 -16.64 -37.60 10.84
N PRO A 156 -16.67 -38.29 9.68
CA PRO A 156 -17.90 -38.79 9.12
C PRO A 156 -18.44 -39.85 10.08
N GLN A 157 -19.08 -39.40 11.14
CA GLN A 157 -19.45 -40.24 12.25
C GLN A 157 -20.56 -41.15 11.75
N SER A 158 -20.24 -42.44 11.79
CA SER A 158 -21.17 -43.57 11.68
C SER A 158 -21.93 -43.65 10.37
N ALA A 159 -21.25 -44.19 9.34
CA ALA A 159 -21.95 -45.18 8.53
C ALA A 159 -22.62 -46.17 9.51
N PRO A 160 -23.92 -46.45 9.37
CA PRO A 160 -24.62 -47.36 10.28
C PRO A 160 -23.82 -48.67 10.33
N PRO A 161 -23.67 -49.29 11.51
CA PRO A 161 -23.08 -50.62 11.58
C PRO A 161 -23.86 -51.48 10.60
N HIS A 162 -23.20 -51.96 9.54
CA HIS A 162 -23.73 -53.07 8.79
C HIS A 162 -23.88 -54.19 9.80
N HIS A 163 -25.12 -54.44 10.24
CA HIS A 163 -25.48 -55.64 10.95
C HIS A 163 -24.88 -56.80 10.14
N PRO A 164 -23.90 -57.55 10.67
CA PRO A 164 -23.68 -58.88 10.14
C PRO A 164 -24.99 -59.62 10.38
N ALA A 165 -25.58 -60.16 9.32
CA ALA A 165 -26.61 -61.16 9.48
C ALA A 165 -26.05 -62.26 10.39
N ASP A 166 -26.89 -62.71 11.32
CA ASP A 166 -26.71 -63.91 12.11
C ASP A 166 -26.03 -65.00 11.28
N ASP A 167 -24.84 -65.39 11.69
CA ASP A 167 -24.45 -66.79 11.63
C ASP A 167 -23.68 -67.14 12.89
N THR A 168 -24.41 -67.77 13.80
CA THR A 168 -23.96 -68.59 14.91
C THR A 168 -22.69 -69.36 14.57
N SER A 169 -21.60 -69.06 15.27
CA SER A 169 -20.53 -70.01 15.55
C SER A 169 -19.81 -69.60 16.82
N GLU A 170 -20.08 -70.38 17.86
CA GLU A 170 -19.42 -70.37 19.15
C GLU A 170 -17.93 -70.73 18.96
N SER A 171 -17.02 -69.89 19.42
CA SER A 171 -15.67 -70.37 19.74
C SER A 171 -15.02 -69.48 20.78
N SER A 172 -14.93 -70.05 21.98
CA SER A 172 -14.20 -69.57 23.13
C SER A 172 -12.70 -69.69 22.89
N SER A 173 -11.93 -68.65 23.23
CA SER A 173 -10.50 -68.80 23.52
C SER A 173 -10.06 -67.64 24.41
N GLU A 174 -9.80 -68.00 25.66
CA GLU A 174 -9.21 -67.18 26.70
C GLU A 174 -7.74 -66.84 26.39
N GLY A 175 -7.28 -65.73 26.98
CA GLY A 175 -5.89 -65.53 27.38
C GLY A 175 -4.95 -64.92 26.34
N SER A 176 -4.50 -63.69 26.60
CA SER A 176 -3.09 -63.42 26.93
C SER A 176 -2.93 -61.92 27.22
N ASP A 177 -2.51 -61.63 28.45
CA ASP A 177 -1.76 -60.42 28.79
C ASP A 177 -0.39 -60.47 28.09
N ASP A 178 0.27 -59.30 27.98
CA ASP A 178 1.63 -58.98 27.49
C ASP A 178 1.56 -58.01 26.30
N GLU A 179 2.38 -56.98 26.14
CA GLU A 179 3.45 -56.37 26.92
C GLU A 179 3.67 -54.98 26.28
N TYR A 180 4.43 -54.15 26.97
CA TYR A 180 4.96 -52.87 26.53
C TYR A 180 5.46 -52.86 25.07
N SER A 181 5.20 -51.76 24.35
CA SER A 181 6.08 -51.34 23.24
C SER A 181 6.17 -49.82 23.18
N ASP A 182 7.23 -49.33 23.81
CA ASP A 182 7.88 -48.06 23.50
C ASP A 182 8.33 -48.06 22.04
N SER A 183 7.92 -47.05 21.27
CA SER A 183 8.50 -46.75 19.97
C SER A 183 9.24 -45.42 20.04
N PRO A 184 10.53 -45.37 19.64
CA PRO A 184 11.36 -44.18 19.77
C PRO A 184 11.07 -43.16 18.67
N LEU A 185 11.29 -41.90 19.05
CA LEU A 185 11.27 -40.71 18.21
C LEU A 185 12.37 -40.78 17.16
N ASP A 186 11.98 -40.89 15.88
CA ASP A 186 12.91 -40.72 14.77
C ASP A 186 13.11 -39.24 14.46
N SER A 187 14.37 -38.82 14.56
CA SER A 187 14.86 -37.46 14.34
C SER A 187 15.05 -37.22 12.84
N PHE A 188 14.18 -36.43 12.23
CA PHE A 188 14.38 -35.97 10.85
C PHE A 188 15.35 -34.77 10.84
N GLU A 189 16.62 -35.09 10.65
CA GLU A 189 17.69 -34.14 10.34
C GLU A 189 17.45 -33.55 8.94
N SER A 190 17.08 -32.27 8.90
CA SER A 190 16.80 -31.55 7.66
C SER A 190 18.09 -30.96 7.07
N THR A 191 18.67 -31.63 6.07
CA THR A 191 19.68 -31.02 5.19
C THR A 191 19.05 -29.91 4.32
N PRO A 192 19.67 -28.72 4.22
CA PRO A 192 19.17 -27.66 3.36
C PRO A 192 19.45 -27.94 1.87
N PRO A 193 18.53 -27.61 0.94
CA PRO A 193 18.77 -27.75 -0.49
C PRO A 193 19.77 -26.70 -1.00
N SER A 194 20.76 -27.17 -1.75
CA SER A 194 21.74 -26.36 -2.48
C SER A 194 21.08 -25.35 -3.42
N SER A 195 21.59 -24.12 -3.40
CA SER A 195 21.14 -23.03 -4.29
C SER A 195 21.51 -23.31 -5.75
N PRO A 196 20.61 -23.05 -6.72
CA PRO A 196 20.94 -23.15 -8.13
C PRO A 196 21.82 -21.98 -8.60
N GLN A 197 22.87 -22.34 -9.33
CA GLN A 197 23.86 -21.50 -9.99
C GLN A 197 23.24 -20.78 -11.21
N PRO A 198 23.51 -19.49 -11.46
CA PRO A 198 23.04 -18.81 -12.67
C PRO A 198 23.87 -19.20 -13.90
N PRO A 199 23.27 -19.45 -15.07
CA PRO A 199 24.01 -19.76 -16.28
C PRO A 199 24.63 -18.49 -16.89
N SER A 200 25.86 -18.71 -17.35
CA SER A 200 26.77 -17.78 -18.00
C SER A 200 26.21 -17.10 -19.24
N GLN A 201 26.75 -15.90 -19.45
CA GLN A 201 26.70 -15.06 -20.64
C GLN A 201 26.89 -15.85 -21.93
N ARG A 202 26.05 -15.57 -22.93
CA ARG A 202 26.32 -15.86 -24.32
C ARG A 202 26.36 -14.55 -25.10
N SER A 203 27.59 -14.14 -25.42
CA SER A 203 27.90 -13.11 -26.41
C SER A 203 27.51 -13.61 -27.80
N GLY A 204 26.91 -12.74 -28.59
CA GLY A 204 26.67 -12.94 -30.02
C GLY A 204 26.69 -11.57 -30.70
N ALA A 205 27.77 -11.32 -31.42
CA ALA A 205 28.00 -10.16 -32.25
C ALA A 205 27.50 -10.43 -33.69
N GLU A 206 27.49 -9.35 -34.49
CA GLU A 206 27.39 -9.30 -35.97
C GLU A 206 25.95 -9.47 -36.53
N GLU A 207 25.48 -8.74 -37.55
CA GLU A 207 26.16 -7.90 -38.54
C GLU A 207 25.17 -6.96 -39.27
N ALA A 208 25.77 -6.00 -39.97
CA ALA A 208 25.28 -4.94 -40.84
C ALA A 208 24.05 -5.17 -41.76
N THR A 209 23.26 -4.11 -41.99
CA THR A 209 23.01 -3.56 -43.35
C THR A 209 22.36 -2.15 -43.33
N THR A 210 23.12 -1.12 -43.73
CA THR A 210 22.67 0.09 -44.48
C THR A 210 22.54 -0.25 -45.98
N PRO A 211 21.91 0.54 -46.91
CA PRO A 211 21.83 2.01 -47.03
C PRO A 211 20.43 2.54 -47.50
N VAL A 212 20.11 3.84 -47.63
CA VAL A 212 20.37 4.82 -48.73
C VAL A 212 19.59 6.11 -48.33
N THR A 213 20.17 7.28 -48.09
CA THR A 213 20.65 8.37 -48.99
C THR A 213 19.57 9.10 -49.82
N VAL A 214 19.13 10.27 -49.36
CA VAL A 214 18.94 11.54 -50.13
C VAL A 214 18.70 12.65 -49.08
N ASP A 215 19.64 13.53 -48.78
CA ASP A 215 20.19 14.68 -49.54
C ASP A 215 19.22 15.86 -49.67
N SER A 216 19.53 16.93 -48.94
CA SER A 216 19.04 18.31 -49.13
C SER A 216 19.89 19.28 -48.29
N THR A 217 20.91 19.82 -48.95
CA THR A 217 21.43 21.21 -48.88
C THR A 217 20.39 22.24 -48.39
N SER A 218 20.68 23.37 -47.75
CA SER A 218 21.89 24.10 -47.33
C SER A 218 21.36 25.34 -46.58
N SER A 219 22.05 25.84 -45.55
CA SER A 219 22.47 27.26 -45.52
C SER A 219 23.33 27.57 -44.28
N LEU A 220 24.49 28.16 -44.57
CA LEU A 220 25.49 28.69 -43.65
C LEU A 220 24.99 29.92 -42.90
N VAL A 221 25.24 29.99 -41.58
CA VAL A 221 25.59 31.25 -40.89
C VAL A 221 26.64 30.93 -39.82
N ALA A 222 27.78 31.61 -39.90
CA ALA A 222 28.93 31.52 -38.99
C ALA A 222 28.78 32.45 -37.76
N PRO A 223 29.61 32.28 -36.70
CA PRO A 223 29.41 32.85 -35.36
C PRO A 223 30.31 34.07 -35.06
N PRO A 224 30.09 34.73 -33.91
CA PRO A 224 31.20 35.32 -33.15
C PRO A 224 31.13 34.92 -31.65
N SER A 225 32.17 34.34 -31.07
CA SER A 225 33.33 35.01 -30.42
C SER A 225 33.18 35.08 -28.89
N ASN A 226 33.95 34.22 -28.21
CA ASN A 226 34.23 34.26 -26.78
C ASN A 226 35.00 35.52 -26.36
N PRO A 227 34.92 35.90 -25.08
CA PRO A 227 36.09 36.42 -24.38
C PRO A 227 36.44 35.63 -23.09
N PRO A 228 37.67 35.76 -22.55
CA PRO A 228 38.33 34.73 -21.76
C PRO A 228 38.60 35.11 -20.28
N LEU A 229 39.03 34.09 -19.52
CA LEU A 229 39.88 34.12 -18.30
C LEU A 229 39.33 34.76 -17.02
N VAL A 230 39.25 33.96 -15.93
CA VAL A 230 40.04 34.15 -14.68
C VAL A 230 40.19 32.78 -14.00
N LEU A 231 41.45 32.33 -13.86
CA LEU A 231 41.85 31.19 -13.02
C LEU A 231 42.45 31.78 -11.74
N GLU A 232 41.75 31.68 -10.62
CA GLU A 232 42.33 32.04 -9.32
C GLU A 232 43.06 30.84 -8.72
N SER A 233 44.35 31.06 -8.53
CA SER A 233 45.30 30.19 -7.87
C SER A 233 45.38 30.62 -6.41
N VAL A 234 45.10 29.72 -5.46
CA VAL A 234 45.43 29.95 -4.05
C VAL A 234 46.43 28.90 -3.60
N SER A 235 47.66 29.38 -3.48
CA SER A 235 48.79 28.75 -2.80
C SER A 235 48.69 28.98 -1.29
N ARG A 236 48.80 27.92 -0.48
CA ARG A 236 49.35 27.89 0.90
C ARG A 236 49.64 26.41 1.21
N SER A 237 50.65 25.97 1.93
CA SER A 237 51.91 26.54 2.43
C SER A 237 52.75 25.35 2.86
N ILE A 238 54.06 25.52 2.73
CA ILE A 238 55.14 24.63 3.16
C ILE A 238 55.12 24.48 4.69
N VAL A 239 55.26 23.26 5.21
CA VAL A 239 56.11 22.97 6.38
C VAL A 239 56.78 21.62 6.12
N SER A 240 58.10 21.62 6.26
CA SER A 240 59.01 20.50 6.03
C SER A 240 59.73 20.17 7.33
N MET A 241 60.09 18.89 7.44
CA MET A 241 61.09 18.24 8.30
C MET A 241 60.86 18.28 9.83
N ASP A 242 60.77 17.10 10.44
CA ASP A 242 62.00 16.53 11.00
C ASP A 242 61.93 15.01 11.16
N SER A 243 63.09 14.37 10.95
CA SER A 243 63.30 12.93 10.98
C SER A 243 64.12 12.58 12.22
N SER A 244 63.79 11.50 12.93
CA SER A 244 64.80 10.56 13.43
C SER A 244 64.19 9.28 14.04
N PRO A 245 64.96 8.17 14.03
CA PRO A 245 64.46 6.79 14.01
C PRO A 245 64.52 6.13 15.39
N SER A 246 63.81 5.02 15.61
CA SER A 246 64.33 3.82 16.31
C SER A 246 63.27 2.73 16.53
N VAL A 247 63.59 1.53 16.03
CA VAL A 247 63.38 0.19 16.66
C VAL A 247 61.97 -0.42 16.78
N VAL A 248 61.74 -1.39 15.89
CA VAL A 248 61.25 -2.78 16.12
C VAL A 248 59.97 -3.01 16.95
N ALA A 249 58.89 -3.35 16.24
CA ALA A 249 58.03 -4.52 16.50
C ALA A 249 57.04 -4.71 15.32
N PRO A 250 56.73 -5.94 14.87
CA PRO A 250 55.76 -6.18 13.80
C PRO A 250 54.32 -5.97 14.33
N PRO A 251 53.50 -5.08 13.75
CA PRO A 251 52.11 -4.95 14.15
C PRO A 251 51.28 -6.06 13.51
N LEU A 252 50.50 -6.72 14.36
CA LEU A 252 49.50 -7.71 14.03
C LEU A 252 48.53 -7.20 12.95
N LEU A 253 48.14 -8.11 12.07
CA LEU A 253 47.19 -7.92 10.97
C LEU A 253 46.02 -7.02 11.37
N SER A 254 45.96 -5.87 10.68
CA SER A 254 44.91 -4.87 10.75
C SER A 254 43.54 -5.52 10.60
N ALA A 255 42.76 -5.47 11.68
CA ALA A 255 41.33 -5.72 11.66
C ALA A 255 40.67 -4.65 10.78
N VAL A 256 40.32 -5.03 9.56
CA VAL A 256 39.49 -4.22 8.66
C VAL A 256 38.22 -3.85 9.43
N PRO A 257 37.90 -2.55 9.60
CA PRO A 257 36.67 -2.14 10.25
C PRO A 257 35.51 -2.65 9.40
N ARG A 258 34.82 -3.70 9.86
CA ARG A 258 33.54 -4.12 9.31
C ARG A 258 32.58 -2.95 9.48
N ARG A 259 32.37 -2.18 8.40
CA ARG A 259 31.33 -1.16 8.35
C ARG A 259 30.01 -1.83 8.71
N SER A 260 29.50 -1.46 9.87
CA SER A 260 28.17 -1.84 10.35
C SER A 260 27.15 -1.53 9.26
N ILE A 261 26.47 -2.58 8.78
CA ILE A 261 25.31 -2.51 7.87
C ILE A 261 24.08 -1.91 8.61
N LEU A 262 24.20 -1.66 9.92
CA LEU A 262 23.16 -1.04 10.71
C LEU A 262 23.17 0.48 10.51
N ARG A 263 22.19 0.91 9.70
CA ARG A 263 21.45 2.16 9.81
C ARG A 263 22.30 3.42 9.68
N GLN A 264 22.75 3.69 8.47
CA GLN A 264 23.02 5.07 8.05
C GLN A 264 21.72 5.87 8.19
N CYS A 265 21.73 6.86 9.10
CA CYS A 265 20.65 7.81 9.26
C CYS A 265 20.56 8.68 8.01
N LEU A 266 19.86 8.18 6.99
CA LEU A 266 19.49 8.97 5.82
C LEU A 266 18.70 10.19 6.28
N SER A 267 19.00 11.33 5.68
CA SER A 267 18.32 12.60 5.88
C SER A 267 16.81 12.48 5.62
N ASP A 268 16.00 13.35 6.23
CA ASP A 268 14.54 13.32 6.04
C ASP A 268 14.11 13.51 4.57
N GLU A 269 14.96 14.16 3.76
CA GLU A 269 14.75 14.35 2.32
C GLU A 269 15.09 13.11 1.49
N GLU A 270 16.07 12.29 1.90
CA GLU A 270 16.35 11.00 1.26
C GLU A 270 15.33 9.91 1.67
N ARG A 271 14.75 10.01 2.87
CA ARG A 271 13.72 9.05 3.33
C ARG A 271 12.40 9.22 2.60
N SER A 272 12.02 10.45 2.23
CA SER A 272 10.81 10.69 1.43
C SER A 272 10.94 10.15 0.00
N ARG A 273 12.16 10.09 -0.54
CA ARG A 273 12.49 9.47 -1.84
C ARG A 273 12.65 7.95 -1.78
N LYS A 274 12.60 7.31 -0.60
CA LYS A 274 12.76 5.86 -0.46
C LYS A 274 11.53 5.18 -1.07
N ARG A 275 11.64 4.89 -2.38
CA ARG A 275 10.65 4.26 -3.25
C ARG A 275 9.86 3.20 -2.47
N ARG A 276 8.55 3.39 -2.37
CA ARG A 276 7.65 2.31 -1.96
C ARG A 276 7.79 1.22 -3.01
N ARG A 277 8.59 0.18 -2.74
CA ARG A 277 8.63 -1.02 -3.57
C ARG A 277 7.27 -1.68 -3.41
N SER A 278 6.31 -1.35 -4.27
CA SER A 278 5.07 -2.10 -4.38
C SER A 278 5.43 -3.45 -5.00
N VAL A 279 5.40 -4.50 -4.18
CA VAL A 279 5.52 -5.87 -4.69
C VAL A 279 4.13 -6.22 -5.23
N SER A 280 3.93 -6.11 -6.54
CA SER A 280 2.73 -6.67 -7.19
C SER A 280 2.92 -8.18 -7.28
N TRP A 281 2.10 -8.92 -6.55
CA TRP A 281 2.07 -10.38 -6.62
C TRP A 281 1.22 -10.75 -7.82
N GLY A 282 1.85 -11.36 -8.83
CA GLY A 282 1.32 -11.61 -10.17
C GLY A 282 -0.17 -11.93 -10.20
N ARG A 283 -0.94 -11.03 -10.83
CA ARG A 283 -2.25 -11.32 -11.38
C ARG A 283 -2.31 -10.80 -12.80
N VAL A 284 -3.07 -11.55 -13.60
CA VAL A 284 -3.73 -11.22 -14.87
C VAL A 284 -3.49 -9.78 -15.30
N HIS A 285 -2.83 -9.61 -16.46
CA HIS A 285 -2.51 -8.34 -17.10
C HIS A 285 -3.49 -7.22 -16.74
N ASP A 286 -3.10 -6.40 -15.76
CA ASP A 286 -3.86 -5.21 -15.37
C ASP A 286 -4.07 -4.39 -16.63
N GLU A 287 -5.33 -4.04 -16.90
CA GLU A 287 -5.70 -3.13 -17.98
C GLU A 287 -4.83 -1.87 -17.94
N ASN A 288 -4.44 -1.36 -19.11
CA ASN A 288 -3.65 -0.13 -19.25
C ASN A 288 -4.15 0.95 -18.28
N MET A 289 -3.33 1.28 -17.27
CA MET A 289 -3.75 2.20 -16.24
C MET A 289 -3.67 3.63 -16.75
N LYS A 290 -4.75 4.39 -16.56
CA LYS A 290 -4.89 5.75 -17.08
C LYS A 290 -4.51 6.79 -16.03
N PHE A 291 -3.67 7.72 -16.46
CA PHE A 291 -3.20 8.86 -15.68
C PHE A 291 -3.56 10.16 -16.38
N MET A 292 -3.43 11.27 -15.64
CA MET A 292 -3.53 12.60 -16.22
C MET A 292 -2.47 13.55 -15.65
N LEU A 293 -2.03 14.49 -16.49
CA LEU A 293 -1.25 15.67 -16.11
C LEU A 293 -2.18 16.88 -16.17
N ILE A 294 -2.45 17.48 -15.02
CA ILE A 294 -3.40 18.57 -14.85
C ILE A 294 -2.67 19.91 -14.88
N ASN A 295 -3.38 20.96 -15.32
CA ASN A 295 -2.94 22.35 -15.29
C ASN A 295 -1.70 22.63 -16.16
N VAL A 296 -1.66 22.03 -17.34
CA VAL A 296 -0.64 22.34 -18.35
C VAL A 296 -1.06 23.59 -19.10
N VAL A 297 -0.24 24.64 -19.06
CA VAL A 297 -0.49 25.87 -19.82
C VAL A 297 0.20 25.77 -21.16
N ALA A 298 -0.57 25.75 -22.25
CA ALA A 298 -0.04 25.75 -23.62
C ALA A 298 -1.03 26.36 -24.61
N ALA A 299 -0.58 27.33 -25.41
CA ALA A 299 -1.43 27.93 -26.44
C ALA A 299 -1.88 26.90 -27.50
N ARG A 300 -0.99 25.95 -27.83
CA ARG A 300 -1.24 24.81 -28.72
C ARG A 300 -0.88 23.51 -27.99
N PRO A 301 -1.87 22.80 -27.42
CA PRO A 301 -1.60 21.60 -26.63
C PRO A 301 -0.93 20.47 -27.43
N GLN A 302 -1.16 20.39 -28.74
CA GLN A 302 -0.55 19.38 -29.62
C GLN A 302 0.97 19.56 -29.74
N ASP A 303 1.44 20.80 -29.70
CA ASP A 303 2.86 21.14 -29.84
C ASP A 303 3.60 21.12 -28.50
N SER A 304 2.87 20.94 -27.39
CA SER A 304 3.41 21.03 -26.04
C SER A 304 4.29 19.83 -25.70
N ARG A 305 5.60 20.07 -25.58
CA ARG A 305 6.58 19.07 -25.12
C ARG A 305 6.52 18.81 -23.62
N THR A 306 5.80 19.63 -22.85
CA THR A 306 5.78 19.58 -21.38
C THR A 306 5.42 18.21 -20.81
N LEU A 307 4.43 17.53 -21.41
CA LEU A 307 4.06 16.17 -20.98
C LEU A 307 5.19 15.18 -21.24
N GLN A 308 5.76 15.20 -22.45
CA GLN A 308 6.81 14.29 -22.87
C GLN A 308 8.09 14.50 -22.06
N GLU A 309 8.49 15.76 -21.82
CA GLU A 309 9.64 16.11 -20.99
C GLU A 309 9.49 15.59 -19.56
N LYS A 310 8.34 15.83 -18.92
CA LYS A 310 8.07 15.35 -17.55
C LYS A 310 8.03 13.83 -17.46
N LEU A 311 7.38 13.15 -18.41
CA LEU A 311 7.32 11.69 -18.41
C LEU A 311 8.67 11.04 -18.76
N THR A 312 9.46 11.67 -19.64
CA THR A 312 10.84 11.24 -19.94
C THR A 312 11.72 11.36 -18.71
N ALA A 313 11.60 12.44 -17.93
CA ALA A 313 12.33 12.61 -16.67
C ALA A 313 12.00 11.52 -15.62
N ILE A 314 10.76 11.01 -15.62
CA ILE A 314 10.33 9.89 -14.75
C ILE A 314 10.74 8.52 -15.35
N GLY A 315 11.03 8.49 -16.65
CA GLY A 315 11.30 7.27 -17.41
C GLY A 315 10.03 6.45 -17.65
N VAL A 316 8.97 7.11 -18.11
CA VAL A 316 7.67 6.52 -18.46
C VAL A 316 7.34 6.89 -19.91
N ALA A 317 6.94 5.91 -20.73
CA ALA A 317 6.50 6.16 -22.10
C ALA A 317 4.96 6.22 -22.16
N PRO A 318 4.35 7.42 -22.37
CA PRO A 318 2.90 7.54 -22.46
C PRO A 318 2.33 6.86 -23.70
N LYS A 319 1.13 6.30 -23.58
CA LYS A 319 0.29 5.80 -24.68
C LYS A 319 -1.04 6.55 -24.71
N ASP A 320 -1.73 6.53 -25.85
CA ASP A 320 -3.10 7.05 -26.03
C ASP A 320 -3.29 8.50 -25.52
N ILE A 321 -2.35 9.38 -25.86
CA ILE A 321 -2.36 10.76 -25.36
C ILE A 321 -3.59 11.50 -25.90
N LYS A 322 -4.39 12.06 -25.00
CA LYS A 322 -5.53 12.93 -25.31
C LYS A 322 -5.44 14.17 -24.44
N PHE A 323 -5.90 15.31 -24.93
CA PHE A 323 -5.97 16.52 -24.10
C PHE A 323 -7.37 17.12 -24.14
N VAL A 324 -7.74 17.76 -23.04
CA VAL A 324 -9.02 18.45 -22.88
C VAL A 324 -8.77 19.79 -22.19
N GLY A 325 -9.45 20.84 -22.66
CA GLY A 325 -9.40 22.15 -22.00
C GLY A 325 -9.95 22.07 -20.58
N LEU A 326 -9.18 22.54 -19.60
CA LEU A 326 -9.62 22.59 -18.22
C LEU A 326 -10.65 23.72 -18.08
N PRO A 327 -11.85 23.48 -17.53
CA PRO A 327 -12.93 24.45 -17.57
C PRO A 327 -12.82 25.55 -16.48
N ILE A 328 -11.62 26.09 -16.28
CA ILE A 328 -11.30 27.18 -15.34
C ILE A 328 -11.10 28.51 -16.10
N LYS A 329 -11.05 29.64 -15.39
CA LYS A 329 -10.83 30.97 -15.99
C LYS A 329 -9.42 31.20 -16.51
N ARG A 330 -8.45 30.37 -16.12
CA ARG A 330 -7.08 30.45 -16.61
C ARG A 330 -7.02 30.09 -18.09
N LEU A 331 -6.52 31.02 -18.90
CA LEU A 331 -6.35 30.83 -20.35
C LEU A 331 -5.36 29.68 -20.63
N HIS A 332 -5.62 28.95 -21.71
CA HIS A 332 -4.73 27.91 -22.23
C HIS A 332 -4.41 26.77 -21.24
N SER A 333 -5.21 26.59 -20.19
CA SER A 333 -5.03 25.49 -19.23
C SER A 333 -5.68 24.20 -19.73
N HIS A 334 -4.93 23.12 -19.68
CA HIS A 334 -5.28 21.83 -20.26
C HIS A 334 -5.02 20.67 -19.28
N VAL A 335 -5.77 19.59 -19.49
CA VAL A 335 -5.55 18.28 -18.87
C VAL A 335 -5.12 17.31 -19.96
N PHE A 336 -3.98 16.66 -19.77
CA PHE A 336 -3.48 15.62 -20.67
C PHE A 336 -3.74 14.26 -20.04
N TYR A 337 -4.52 13.43 -20.71
CA TYR A 337 -4.78 12.03 -20.38
C TYR A 337 -3.83 11.12 -21.15
N PHE A 338 -3.33 10.08 -20.49
CA PHE A 338 -2.48 9.07 -21.11
C PHE A 338 -2.59 7.73 -20.37
N SER A 339 -2.20 6.66 -21.04
CA SER A 339 -2.13 5.30 -20.50
C SER A 339 -0.67 4.89 -20.30
N VAL A 340 -0.41 4.03 -19.34
CA VAL A 340 0.88 3.32 -19.20
C VAL A 340 0.65 1.82 -19.27
N SER A 341 1.61 1.07 -19.82
CA SER A 341 1.43 -0.36 -20.10
C SER A 341 2.15 -1.30 -19.15
N THR A 342 3.20 -0.85 -18.48
CA THR A 342 3.99 -1.73 -17.60
C THR A 342 3.73 -1.42 -16.13
N ASP A 343 3.77 -2.46 -15.28
CA ASP A 343 3.68 -2.33 -13.82
C ASP A 343 4.76 -1.42 -13.25
N MET A 344 5.95 -1.46 -13.86
CA MET A 344 7.06 -0.59 -13.48
C MET A 344 6.74 0.88 -13.74
N GLU A 345 6.18 1.21 -14.91
CA GLU A 345 5.73 2.58 -15.22
C GLU A 345 4.58 3.01 -14.31
N LYS A 346 3.61 2.13 -14.07
CA LYS A 346 2.51 2.36 -13.13
C LYS A 346 3.05 2.69 -11.74
N SER A 347 3.99 1.90 -11.21
CA SER A 347 4.61 2.14 -9.91
C SER A 347 5.36 3.47 -9.86
N LYS A 348 6.10 3.82 -10.93
CA LYS A 348 6.75 5.14 -11.05
C LYS A 348 5.73 6.27 -11.00
N MET A 349 4.67 6.19 -11.81
CA MET A 349 3.60 7.19 -11.83
C MET A 349 2.91 7.32 -10.46
N GLU A 350 2.61 6.22 -9.79
CA GLU A 350 1.99 6.26 -8.47
C GLU A 350 2.88 6.87 -7.38
N ASN A 351 4.20 6.78 -7.54
CA ASN A 351 5.16 7.43 -6.64
C ASN A 351 5.23 8.95 -6.87
N GLU A 352 4.99 9.42 -8.09
CA GLU A 352 4.92 10.85 -8.43
C GLU A 352 3.62 11.51 -7.96
N ILE A 353 2.55 10.73 -7.74
CA ILE A 353 1.27 11.27 -7.27
C ILE A 353 1.39 11.64 -5.78
N GLU A 354 1.36 12.93 -5.48
CA GLU A 354 1.32 13.46 -4.11
C GLU A 354 -0.06 13.26 -3.45
N LYS A 355 -0.42 12.02 -3.14
CA LYS A 355 -1.75 11.64 -2.59
C LYS A 355 -2.19 12.48 -1.38
N ARG A 356 -1.23 12.96 -0.58
CA ARG A 356 -1.46 13.66 0.69
C ARG A 356 -1.75 15.15 0.55
N LYS A 357 -1.65 15.73 -0.65
CA LYS A 357 -1.86 17.17 -0.88
C LYS A 357 -2.95 17.46 -1.91
N TRP A 358 -3.83 16.50 -2.20
CA TRP A 358 -4.85 16.65 -3.23
C TRP A 358 -5.72 17.90 -3.00
N GLY A 359 -6.11 18.20 -1.76
CA GLY A 359 -6.91 19.39 -1.44
C GLY A 359 -6.22 20.70 -1.85
N LYS A 360 -4.89 20.77 -1.75
CA LYS A 360 -4.13 21.95 -2.23
C LYS A 360 -3.98 21.95 -3.75
N LEU A 361 -3.75 20.78 -4.36
CA LEU A 361 -3.56 20.66 -5.81
C LEU A 361 -4.84 20.96 -6.60
N PHE A 362 -6.01 20.55 -6.06
CA PHE A 362 -7.32 20.79 -6.67
C PHE A 362 -8.02 22.06 -6.16
N ASP A 363 -7.41 22.84 -5.26
CA ASP A 363 -7.96 24.13 -4.86
C ASP A 363 -8.02 25.07 -6.07
N VAL A 364 -9.18 25.72 -6.24
CA VAL A 364 -9.44 26.56 -7.42
C VAL A 364 -8.53 27.77 -7.52
N ASN A 365 -8.07 28.33 -6.39
CA ASN A 365 -7.13 29.45 -6.42
C ASN A 365 -5.75 28.96 -6.88
N THR A 366 -5.36 27.77 -6.42
CA THR A 366 -4.13 27.12 -6.85
C THR A 366 -4.17 26.79 -8.34
N LEU A 367 -5.26 26.21 -8.86
CA LEU A 367 -5.38 25.91 -10.30
C LEU A 367 -5.37 27.18 -11.18
N CYS A 368 -6.03 28.25 -10.72
CA CYS A 368 -6.08 29.52 -11.43
C CYS A 368 -4.81 30.37 -11.32
N SER A 369 -3.93 30.08 -10.36
CA SER A 369 -2.69 30.82 -10.15
C SER A 369 -1.69 30.62 -11.29
N GLU A 370 -1.13 31.70 -11.82
CA GLU A 370 -0.14 31.66 -12.92
C GLU A 370 1.12 30.86 -12.57
N THR A 371 1.52 30.86 -11.30
CA THR A 371 2.71 30.16 -10.81
C THR A 371 2.46 28.69 -10.48
N SER A 372 1.22 28.22 -10.61
CA SER A 372 0.86 26.85 -10.24
C SER A 372 1.46 25.84 -11.22
N PRO A 373 2.29 24.89 -10.75
CA PRO A 373 2.90 23.90 -11.61
C PRO A 373 1.90 22.81 -12.03
N PRO A 374 2.11 22.17 -13.18
CA PRO A 374 1.33 21.01 -13.56
C PRO A 374 1.69 19.81 -12.68
N PHE A 375 0.69 18.98 -12.37
CA PHE A 375 0.85 17.83 -11.47
C PHE A 375 0.18 16.57 -12.02
N PHE A 376 0.74 15.41 -11.66
CA PHE A 376 0.22 14.11 -12.07
C PHE A 376 -0.87 13.61 -11.13
N TRP A 377 -1.85 12.93 -11.69
CA TRP A 377 -2.90 12.26 -10.93
C TRP A 377 -3.43 11.03 -11.68
N ARG A 378 -4.26 10.23 -11.02
CA ARG A 378 -5.05 9.18 -11.70
C ARG A 378 -6.05 9.84 -12.64
N ALA A 379 -6.34 9.23 -13.78
CA ALA A 379 -7.27 9.81 -14.75
C ALA A 379 -8.69 9.91 -14.16
N TYR A 380 -9.23 11.13 -14.13
CA TYR A 380 -10.61 11.42 -13.78
C TYR A 380 -11.30 12.21 -14.89
N SER A 381 -12.62 12.06 -15.01
CA SER A 381 -13.39 12.90 -15.93
C SER A 381 -13.28 14.38 -15.52
N ILE A 382 -13.54 15.29 -16.47
CA ILE A 382 -13.59 16.73 -16.17
C ILE A 382 -14.62 17.02 -15.06
N GLU A 383 -15.72 16.28 -15.03
CA GLU A 383 -16.77 16.40 -14.01
C GLU A 383 -16.25 16.03 -12.62
N SER A 384 -15.49 14.93 -12.52
CA SER A 384 -14.80 14.53 -11.30
C SER A 384 -13.77 15.56 -10.85
N ILE A 385 -13.05 16.21 -11.78
CA ILE A 385 -12.14 17.31 -11.43
C ILE A 385 -12.91 18.50 -10.84
N LEU A 386 -14.06 18.87 -11.41
CA LEU A 386 -14.91 19.94 -10.87
C LEU A 386 -15.44 19.61 -9.47
N LYS A 387 -15.85 18.35 -9.24
CA LYS A 387 -16.22 17.86 -7.90
C LYS A 387 -15.04 17.93 -6.93
N ALA A 388 -13.85 17.54 -7.36
CA ALA A 388 -12.63 17.65 -6.57
C ALA A 388 -12.32 19.11 -6.17
N CYS A 389 -12.53 20.07 -7.08
CA CYS A 389 -12.41 21.50 -6.78
C CYS A 389 -13.40 21.96 -5.71
N LEU A 390 -14.65 21.47 -5.75
CA LEU A 390 -15.65 21.77 -4.74
C LEU A 390 -15.29 21.17 -3.38
N LEU A 391 -14.87 19.90 -3.36
CA LEU A 391 -14.40 19.25 -2.14
C LEU A 391 -13.19 19.95 -1.55
N ALA A 392 -12.19 20.28 -2.37
CA ALA A 392 -10.98 21.00 -1.96
C ALA A 392 -11.31 22.37 -1.33
N ALA A 393 -12.31 23.09 -1.88
CA ALA A 393 -12.74 24.36 -1.34
C ALA A 393 -13.38 24.22 0.07
N GLY A 394 -13.98 23.07 0.38
CA GLY A 394 -14.59 22.78 1.67
C GLY A 394 -13.61 22.35 2.77
N GLU A 395 -12.30 22.42 2.51
CA GLU A 395 -11.23 22.07 3.46
C GLU A 395 -11.43 20.68 4.10
N PRO A 396 -11.38 19.62 3.30
CA PRO A 396 -11.68 18.26 3.76
C PRO A 396 -10.66 17.84 4.83
N SER A 397 -11.13 17.07 5.80
CA SER A 397 -10.29 16.51 6.87
C SER A 397 -9.07 15.78 6.30
N PHE A 398 -7.90 16.11 6.84
CA PHE A 398 -6.64 15.46 6.45
C PHE A 398 -6.66 13.99 6.86
N GLY A 399 -6.89 13.09 5.91
CA GLY A 399 -6.87 11.64 6.15
C GLY A 399 -7.76 10.84 5.22
N ASP A 400 -8.77 11.49 4.66
CA ASP A 400 -9.79 10.82 3.88
C ASP A 400 -9.26 10.42 2.49
N ASP A 401 -9.65 9.23 2.06
CA ASP A 401 -9.32 8.72 0.72
C ASP A 401 -10.03 9.60 -0.32
N PHE A 402 -9.26 10.33 -1.12
CA PHE A 402 -9.78 11.23 -2.15
C PHE A 402 -10.80 10.54 -3.07
N ALA A 403 -10.55 9.28 -3.43
CA ALA A 403 -11.48 8.54 -4.30
C ALA A 403 -12.82 8.29 -3.59
N GLU A 404 -12.77 7.94 -2.31
CA GLU A 404 -13.97 7.70 -1.49
C GLU A 404 -14.79 8.98 -1.28
N GLN A 405 -14.14 10.10 -0.99
CA GLN A 405 -14.83 11.39 -0.87
C GLN A 405 -15.46 11.84 -2.20
N LEU A 406 -14.77 11.59 -3.31
CA LEU A 406 -15.26 11.94 -4.63
C LEU A 406 -16.51 11.12 -5.03
N ASP A 407 -16.57 9.88 -4.57
CA ASP A 407 -17.71 8.97 -4.77
C ASP A 407 -18.84 9.21 -3.76
N ASN A 408 -18.56 9.90 -2.64
CA ASN A 408 -19.56 10.24 -1.62
C ASN A 408 -20.49 11.37 -2.09
N LYS A 409 -21.67 10.98 -2.60
CA LYS A 409 -22.70 11.90 -3.09
C LYS A 409 -23.28 12.80 -1.99
N GLU A 410 -23.37 12.31 -0.76
CA GLU A 410 -23.93 13.07 0.37
C GLU A 410 -23.00 14.22 0.77
N LEU A 411 -21.70 13.94 0.85
CA LEU A 411 -20.68 14.95 1.11
C LEU A 411 -20.69 16.04 0.03
N LEU A 412 -20.74 15.63 -1.25
CA LEU A 412 -20.84 16.59 -2.36
C LEU A 412 -22.12 17.44 -2.29
N ARG A 413 -23.25 16.83 -1.92
CA ARG A 413 -24.53 17.54 -1.73
C ARG A 413 -24.45 18.52 -0.57
N GLU A 414 -23.80 18.16 0.54
CA GLU A 414 -23.58 19.04 1.68
C GLU A 414 -22.69 20.24 1.29
N MET A 415 -21.59 19.99 0.58
CA MET A 415 -20.72 21.06 0.07
C MET A 415 -21.44 21.95 -0.93
N ALA A 416 -22.32 21.39 -1.76
CA ALA A 416 -23.13 22.16 -2.70
C ALA A 416 -24.16 23.08 -2.02
N LYS A 417 -24.67 22.70 -0.84
CA LYS A 417 -25.56 23.57 -0.04
C LYS A 417 -24.85 24.80 0.52
N LYS A 418 -23.52 24.74 0.70
CA LYS A 418 -22.71 25.85 1.21
C LYS A 418 -22.51 26.91 0.13
N GLN A 419 -23.42 27.88 0.05
CA GLN A 419 -23.44 28.91 -1.01
C GLN A 419 -22.11 29.64 -1.19
N TYR A 420 -21.39 29.94 -0.11
CA TYR A 420 -20.11 30.65 -0.20
C TYR A 420 -19.02 29.81 -0.92
N LEU A 421 -18.94 28.50 -0.66
CA LEU A 421 -18.05 27.58 -1.37
C LEU A 421 -18.42 27.50 -2.84
N MET A 422 -19.72 27.37 -3.12
CA MET A 422 -20.21 27.31 -4.49
C MET A 422 -19.85 28.57 -5.27
N ARG A 423 -20.09 29.76 -4.69
CA ARG A 423 -19.71 31.04 -5.30
C ARG A 423 -18.21 31.13 -5.53
N LYS A 424 -17.38 30.72 -4.56
CA LYS A 424 -15.91 30.69 -4.69
C LYS A 424 -15.48 29.83 -5.88
N VAL A 425 -16.01 28.60 -5.98
CA VAL A 425 -15.66 27.67 -7.05
C VAL A 425 -16.16 28.20 -8.40
N VAL A 426 -17.44 28.56 -8.52
CA VAL A 426 -18.03 29.08 -9.76
C VAL A 426 -17.32 30.35 -10.25
N ALA A 427 -16.89 31.23 -9.35
CA ALA A 427 -16.13 32.42 -9.69
C ALA A 427 -14.76 32.12 -10.33
N ALA A 428 -14.18 30.94 -10.07
CA ALA A 428 -12.92 30.48 -10.67
C ALA A 428 -13.13 29.67 -11.97
N LEU A 429 -14.36 29.25 -12.27
CA LEU A 429 -14.68 28.50 -13.49
C LEU A 429 -15.01 29.41 -14.67
N ASN A 430 -14.74 28.94 -15.88
CA ASN A 430 -15.26 29.60 -17.08
C ASN A 430 -16.75 29.26 -17.30
N ALA A 431 -17.40 29.90 -18.27
CA ALA A 431 -18.83 29.71 -18.53
C ALA A 431 -19.21 28.25 -18.86
N LYS A 432 -18.29 27.45 -19.43
CA LYS A 432 -18.51 26.01 -19.66
C LYS A 432 -18.45 25.23 -18.34
N GLY A 433 -17.43 25.48 -17.51
CA GLY A 433 -17.27 24.83 -16.21
C GLY A 433 -18.39 25.13 -15.24
N ALA A 434 -18.82 26.39 -15.16
CA ALA A 434 -19.95 26.79 -14.33
C ALA A 434 -21.24 26.05 -14.71
N ARG A 435 -21.54 25.92 -16.02
CA ARG A 435 -22.69 25.15 -16.51
C ARG A 435 -22.59 23.66 -16.20
N MET A 436 -21.41 23.06 -16.40
CA MET A 436 -21.19 21.65 -16.07
C MET A 436 -21.40 21.39 -14.57
N LEU A 437 -20.83 22.24 -13.70
CA LEU A 437 -20.98 22.10 -12.26
C LEU A 437 -22.45 22.24 -11.82
N ASP A 438 -23.16 23.23 -12.34
CA ASP A 438 -24.60 23.44 -12.07
C ASP A 438 -25.46 22.25 -12.51
N GLN A 439 -25.21 21.70 -13.71
CA GLN A 439 -25.91 20.51 -14.20
C GLN A 439 -25.70 19.29 -13.31
N HIS A 440 -24.47 19.10 -12.81
CA HIS A 440 -24.13 18.00 -11.89
C HIS A 440 -24.79 18.15 -10.52
N ILE A 441 -24.83 19.36 -9.98
CA ILE A 441 -25.48 19.61 -8.69
C ILE A 441 -26.98 19.37 -8.81
N LYS A 442 -27.61 19.85 -9.89
CA LYS A 442 -29.04 19.64 -10.15
C LYS A 442 -29.39 18.17 -10.32
N SER A 443 -28.62 17.41 -11.09
CA SER A 443 -28.85 15.97 -11.26
C SER A 443 -28.66 15.19 -9.96
N SER A 444 -27.74 15.62 -9.09
CA SER A 444 -27.54 15.01 -7.77
C SER A 444 -28.62 15.35 -6.74
N ALA A 445 -29.40 16.41 -6.95
CA ALA A 445 -30.48 16.83 -6.07
C ALA A 445 -31.83 16.19 -6.41
N ALA A 446 -31.99 15.69 -7.63
CA ALA A 446 -33.23 15.04 -8.11
C ALA A 446 -33.36 13.56 -7.71
N VAL A 447 -32.32 12.99 -7.09
CA VAL A 447 -32.26 11.61 -6.59
C VAL A 447 -32.22 11.64 -5.07
#